data_AF-A0A3D5ALN4-F1
#
_entry.id   AF-A0A3D5ALN4-F1
#
_cell.length_a   1.000
_cell.length_b   1.000
_cell.length_c   1.000
_cell.angle_alpha   90.00
_cell.angle_beta   90.00
_cell.angle_gamma   90.00
#
_symmetry.space_group_name_H-M   'P 1'
#
loop_
_entity.id
_entity.type
_entity.pdbx_description
1 polymer ?
#
loop_
_entity_poly.entity_id
_entity_poly.type
_entity_poly.pdbx_seq_one_letter_code
_entity_poly.pdbx_strand_id
1 'polypeptide(L)'
;MLRAMRTVLDAIAESSCGTATLTVAGTGSGPDTCLPWSALHERAQRMAAVLAQHGIGRGSRVGLLGDTCVGLITAIQAVWLRGAAFTILPLPNRTHLLPIIADARFDLLVADEESCAALSHAVKVLPLSTLEQTTAAPVMAVRPDPDDLAILQYTSGSTRNPRSVPVTHGNLIANLDAIEATIGSGALDPATACWMSWLPLYQDRK
;
A
#
# COMPACT_ATOMS: atom_id res chain seq x y z
N MET A 1 -26.92 -13.50 -9.64
CA MET A 1 -25.55 -14.02 -9.78
C MET A 1 -24.74 -13.36 -8.67
N LEU A 2 -24.44 -14.08 -7.57
CA LEU A 2 -23.72 -13.49 -6.44
C LEU A 2 -22.33 -13.06 -6.93
N ARG A 3 -22.09 -11.75 -6.98
CA ARG A 3 -20.73 -11.22 -7.16
C ARG A 3 -19.94 -11.74 -5.97
N ALA A 4 -18.94 -12.59 -6.22
CA ALA A 4 -18.16 -13.20 -5.15
C ALA A 4 -17.62 -12.10 -4.21
N MET A 5 -17.68 -12.35 -2.90
CA MET A 5 -17.20 -11.48 -1.83
C MET A 5 -15.66 -11.38 -1.81
N ARG A 6 -15.05 -11.15 -2.98
CA ARG A 6 -13.60 -11.08 -3.16
C ARG A 6 -13.07 -9.75 -2.65
N THR A 7 -11.91 -9.84 -2.03
CA THR A 7 -11.13 -8.73 -1.52
C THR A 7 -9.75 -8.76 -2.16
N VAL A 8 -9.00 -7.67 -1.98
CA VAL A 8 -7.60 -7.61 -2.43
C VAL A 8 -6.73 -8.71 -1.80
N LEU A 9 -7.06 -9.18 -0.59
CA LEU A 9 -6.31 -10.27 0.06
C LEU A 9 -6.49 -11.58 -0.69
N ASP A 10 -7.66 -11.84 -1.26
CA ASP A 10 -7.91 -13.05 -2.05
C ASP A 10 -7.04 -13.04 -3.32
N ALA A 11 -6.95 -11.90 -4.01
CA ALA A 11 -6.06 -11.72 -5.17
C ALA A 11 -4.57 -11.82 -4.81
N ILE A 12 -4.18 -11.35 -3.63
CA ILE A 12 -2.81 -11.51 -3.11
C ILE A 12 -2.51 -12.98 -2.83
N ALA A 13 -3.42 -13.71 -2.19
CA ALA A 13 -3.24 -15.13 -1.90
C ALA A 13 -3.10 -15.96 -3.19
N GLU A 14 -3.93 -15.69 -4.20
CA GLU A 14 -3.88 -16.32 -5.52
C GLU A 14 -2.52 -16.08 -6.21
N SER A 15 -1.97 -14.86 -6.13
CA SER A 15 -0.71 -14.50 -6.77
C SER A 15 0.55 -14.91 -6.00
N SER A 16 0.46 -15.11 -4.69
CA SER A 16 1.62 -15.40 -3.83
C SER A 16 2.29 -16.75 -4.09
N CYS A 17 1.60 -17.68 -4.75
CA CYS A 17 2.15 -18.97 -5.16
C CYS A 17 2.69 -18.99 -6.61
N GLY A 18 2.63 -17.86 -7.32
CA GLY A 18 3.04 -17.75 -8.71
C GLY A 18 4.53 -17.46 -8.92
N THR A 19 4.93 -17.37 -10.19
CA THR A 19 6.29 -17.02 -10.64
C THR A 19 6.50 -15.54 -10.90
N ALA A 20 5.50 -14.70 -10.59
CA ALA A 20 5.55 -13.26 -10.79
C ALA A 20 6.73 -12.62 -10.04
N THR A 21 7.29 -11.57 -10.61
CA THR A 21 8.34 -10.76 -9.98
C THR A 21 7.92 -9.30 -9.92
N LEU A 22 8.43 -8.58 -8.93
CA LEU A 22 8.37 -7.13 -8.85
C LEU A 22 9.77 -6.58 -9.12
N THR A 23 9.86 -5.64 -10.06
CA THR A 23 11.07 -4.84 -10.29
C THR A 23 10.79 -3.38 -9.97
N VAL A 24 11.59 -2.80 -9.08
CA VAL A 24 11.61 -1.35 -8.83
C VAL A 24 12.87 -0.79 -9.46
N ALA A 25 12.70 0.16 -10.38
CA ALA A 25 13.81 0.82 -11.05
C ALA A 25 14.64 1.64 -10.07
N GLY A 26 15.96 1.62 -10.23
CA GLY A 26 16.86 2.44 -9.42
C GLY A 26 16.66 3.94 -9.65
N THR A 27 16.90 4.75 -8.61
CA THR A 27 16.95 6.22 -8.76
C THR A 27 18.33 6.65 -9.27
N GLY A 28 18.37 7.43 -10.36
CA GLY A 28 19.63 7.90 -10.95
C GLY A 28 20.44 6.75 -11.57
N SER A 29 21.68 6.55 -11.12
CA SER A 29 22.57 5.46 -11.57
C SER A 29 22.54 4.23 -10.66
N GLY A 30 21.61 4.15 -9.71
CA GLY A 30 21.46 3.00 -8.82
C GLY A 30 20.95 1.76 -9.55
N PRO A 31 21.25 0.54 -9.06
CA PRO A 31 20.76 -0.69 -9.69
C PRO A 31 19.26 -0.88 -9.46
N ASP A 32 18.61 -1.55 -10.40
CA ASP A 32 17.24 -2.02 -10.21
C ASP A 32 17.18 -3.09 -9.12
N THR A 33 16.08 -3.10 -8.38
CA THR A 33 15.79 -4.14 -7.38
C THR A 33 14.68 -5.04 -7.91
N CYS A 34 14.99 -6.31 -8.15
CA CYS A 34 14.03 -7.32 -8.57
C CYS A 34 13.84 -8.37 -7.47
N LEU A 35 12.60 -8.75 -7.17
CA LEU A 35 12.31 -9.86 -6.26
C LEU A 35 11.08 -10.67 -6.68
N PRO A 36 11.02 -11.98 -6.36
CA PRO A 36 9.82 -12.79 -6.53
C PRO A 36 8.64 -12.27 -5.69
N TRP A 37 7.44 -12.31 -6.24
CA TRP A 37 6.23 -11.88 -5.53
C TRP A 37 6.01 -12.66 -4.22
N SER A 38 6.36 -13.94 -4.20
CA SER A 38 6.35 -14.78 -2.99
C SER A 38 7.28 -14.25 -1.89
N ALA A 39 8.50 -13.82 -2.25
CA ALA A 39 9.44 -13.24 -1.30
C ALA A 39 8.96 -11.87 -0.77
N LEU A 40 8.25 -11.08 -1.60
CA LEU A 40 7.58 -9.86 -1.13
C LEU A 40 6.48 -10.22 -0.14
N HIS A 41 5.70 -11.27 -0.42
CA HIS A 41 4.64 -11.73 0.46
C HIS A 41 5.13 -12.17 1.82
N GLU A 42 6.20 -12.96 1.88
CA GLU A 42 6.83 -13.36 3.14
C GLU A 42 7.33 -12.16 3.95
N ARG A 43 7.90 -11.14 3.29
CA ARG A 43 8.31 -9.89 3.96
C ARG A 43 7.09 -9.13 4.47
N ALA A 44 6.02 -9.02 3.68
CA ALA A 44 4.80 -8.34 4.06
C ALA A 44 4.12 -9.00 5.27
N GLN A 45 4.12 -10.33 5.36
CA GLN A 45 3.61 -11.05 6.53
C GLN A 45 4.38 -10.73 7.82
N ARG A 46 5.70 -10.56 7.74
CA ARG A 46 6.52 -10.15 8.90
C ARG A 46 6.31 -8.68 9.26
N MET A 47 6.23 -7.79 8.26
CA MET A 47 5.86 -6.40 8.49
C MET A 47 4.47 -6.28 9.13
N ALA A 48 3.51 -7.10 8.69
CA ALA A 48 2.16 -7.15 9.27
C ALA A 48 2.20 -7.53 10.76
N ALA A 49 3.13 -8.39 11.19
CA ALA A 49 3.32 -8.70 12.61
C ALA A 49 3.75 -7.48 13.42
N VAL A 50 4.67 -6.66 12.88
CA VAL A 50 5.08 -5.39 13.52
C VAL A 50 3.92 -4.41 13.55
N LEU A 51 3.15 -4.28 12.47
CA LEU A 51 1.95 -3.42 12.43
C LEU A 51 0.92 -3.87 13.48
N ALA A 52 0.73 -5.17 13.66
CA ALA A 52 -0.17 -5.71 14.69
C ALA A 52 0.29 -5.34 16.12
N GLN A 53 1.59 -5.38 16.40
CA GLN A 53 2.16 -4.93 17.68
C GLN A 53 1.91 -3.43 17.93
N HIS A 54 1.74 -2.64 16.86
CA HIS A 54 1.41 -1.22 16.94
C HIS A 54 -0.09 -0.93 17.02
N GLY A 55 -0.94 -1.97 17.08
CA GLY A 55 -2.39 -1.86 17.20
C GLY A 55 -3.13 -1.84 15.86
N ILE A 56 -2.46 -2.09 14.73
CA ILE A 56 -3.08 -2.04 13.41
C ILE A 56 -3.88 -3.31 13.13
N GLY A 57 -5.15 -3.10 12.79
CA GLY A 57 -6.11 -4.15 12.46
C GLY A 57 -7.20 -3.64 11.50
N ARG A 58 -8.29 -4.42 11.41
CA ARG A 58 -9.40 -4.11 10.52
C ARG A 58 -9.98 -2.73 10.84
N GLY A 59 -10.11 -1.89 9.81
CA GLY A 59 -10.63 -0.51 9.95
C GLY A 59 -9.60 0.54 10.37
N SER A 60 -8.37 0.13 10.74
CA SER A 60 -7.27 1.07 10.95
C SER A 60 -6.87 1.79 9.66
N ARG A 61 -6.28 2.98 9.80
CA ARG A 61 -5.80 3.82 8.71
C ARG A 61 -4.31 4.05 8.87
N VAL A 62 -3.53 3.65 7.87
CA VAL A 62 -2.07 3.76 7.88
C VAL A 62 -1.61 4.75 6.81
N GLY A 63 -0.92 5.81 7.24
CA GLY A 63 -0.21 6.68 6.31
C GLY A 63 1.11 6.02 5.89
N LEU A 64 1.48 6.14 4.62
CA LEU A 64 2.76 5.68 4.08
C LEU A 64 3.46 6.87 3.41
N LEU A 65 4.68 7.17 3.82
CA LEU A 65 5.46 8.31 3.31
C LEU A 65 6.91 7.90 3.06
N GLY A 66 7.29 7.74 1.80
CA GLY A 66 8.67 7.41 1.42
C GLY A 66 8.78 7.27 -0.09
N ASP A 67 10.01 7.20 -0.58
CA ASP A 67 10.28 6.93 -1.99
C ASP A 67 9.67 5.60 -2.45
N THR A 68 9.39 5.50 -3.75
CA THR A 68 8.92 4.24 -4.33
C THR A 68 10.05 3.22 -4.28
N CYS A 69 9.98 2.30 -3.32
CA CYS A 69 10.94 1.23 -3.11
C CYS A 69 10.22 -0.09 -2.81
N VAL A 70 10.98 -1.20 -2.81
CA VAL A 70 10.43 -2.51 -2.43
C VAL A 70 9.85 -2.48 -1.02
N GLY A 71 10.49 -1.78 -0.07
CA GLY A 71 10.01 -1.62 1.30
C GLY A 71 8.60 -0.99 1.36
N LEU A 72 8.40 0.11 0.64
CA LEU A 72 7.11 0.81 0.59
C LEU A 72 6.01 -0.07 -0.02
N ILE A 73 6.30 -0.77 -1.12
CA ILE A 73 5.33 -1.68 -1.77
C ILE A 73 5.02 -2.88 -0.86
N THR A 74 6.02 -3.40 -0.15
CA THR A 74 5.84 -4.46 0.85
C THR A 74 4.97 -3.97 2.00
N ALA A 75 5.15 -2.73 2.46
CA ALA A 75 4.35 -2.12 3.51
C ALA A 75 2.87 -1.96 3.10
N ILE A 76 2.57 -1.62 1.85
CA ILE A 76 1.19 -1.61 1.31
C ILE A 76 0.53 -2.97 1.52
N GLN A 77 1.19 -4.05 1.10
CA GLN A 77 0.65 -5.39 1.27
C GLN A 77 0.51 -5.76 2.75
N ALA A 78 1.47 -5.37 3.60
CA ALA A 78 1.41 -5.60 5.04
C ALA A 78 0.20 -4.91 5.70
N VAL A 79 -0.14 -3.69 5.27
CA VAL A 79 -1.32 -2.96 5.74
C VAL A 79 -2.60 -3.70 5.36
N TRP A 80 -2.72 -4.14 4.10
CA TRP A 80 -3.86 -4.95 3.67
C TRP A 80 -3.95 -6.30 4.39
N LEU A 81 -2.83 -6.96 4.69
CA LEU A 81 -2.83 -8.19 5.51
C LEU A 81 -3.38 -7.97 6.93
N ARG A 82 -3.46 -6.73 7.41
CA ARG A 82 -4.13 -6.36 8.66
C ARG A 82 -5.58 -5.93 8.50
N GLY A 83 -6.14 -5.97 7.29
CA GLY A 83 -7.48 -5.47 6.98
C GLY A 83 -7.59 -3.95 7.10
N ALA A 84 -6.46 -3.25 7.09
CA ALA A 84 -6.38 -1.81 7.24
C ALA A 84 -6.34 -1.10 5.87
N ALA A 85 -6.74 0.16 5.85
CA ALA A 85 -6.62 1.03 4.69
C ALA A 85 -5.29 1.78 4.72
N PHE A 86 -4.71 2.05 3.55
CA PHE A 86 -3.54 2.93 3.45
C PHE A 86 -3.82 4.24 2.70
N THR A 87 -2.98 5.23 2.96
CA THR A 87 -2.81 6.45 2.14
C THR A 87 -1.34 6.65 1.86
N ILE A 88 -0.95 6.77 0.59
CA ILE A 88 0.40 7.20 0.23
C ILE A 88 0.41 8.73 0.21
N LEU A 89 1.27 9.32 1.03
CA LEU A 89 1.44 10.75 1.16
C LEU A 89 2.42 11.27 0.09
N PRO A 90 2.16 12.44 -0.51
CA PRO A 90 3.03 13.01 -1.53
C PRO A 90 4.37 13.46 -0.94
N LEU A 91 5.48 13.07 -1.57
CA LEU A 91 6.84 13.40 -1.17
C LEU A 91 7.30 14.86 -1.42
N PRO A 92 7.02 15.49 -2.58
CA PRO A 92 7.77 16.67 -3.00
C PRO A 92 7.43 17.97 -2.24
N ASN A 93 6.42 17.98 -1.36
CA ASN A 93 6.09 19.15 -0.54
C ASN A 93 5.54 18.76 0.84
N ARG A 94 6.45 18.42 1.76
CA ARG A 94 6.16 18.06 3.16
C ARG A 94 5.34 19.12 3.92
N THR A 95 5.37 20.38 3.49
CA THR A 95 4.63 21.51 4.10
C THR A 95 3.11 21.38 4.02
N HIS A 96 2.57 20.48 3.17
CA HIS A 96 1.13 20.27 3.02
C HIS A 96 0.61 18.93 3.56
N LEU A 97 1.39 18.24 4.39
CA LEU A 97 1.00 16.93 4.94
C LEU A 97 0.12 17.04 6.18
N LEU A 98 0.32 18.04 7.05
CA LEU A 98 -0.42 18.16 8.31
C LEU A 98 -1.96 18.21 8.11
N PRO A 99 -2.52 18.95 7.13
CA PRO A 99 -3.96 18.91 6.89
C PRO A 99 -4.46 17.53 6.44
N ILE A 100 -3.66 16.78 5.66
CA ILE A 100 -4.02 15.42 5.24
C ILE A 100 -3.96 14.48 6.45
N ILE A 101 -2.91 14.55 7.25
CA ILE A 101 -2.75 13.72 8.46
C ILE A 101 -3.92 13.95 9.42
N ALA A 102 -4.31 15.22 9.62
CA ALA A 102 -5.43 15.58 10.47
C ALA A 102 -6.78 15.07 9.92
N ASP A 103 -7.02 15.18 8.62
CA ASP A 103 -8.26 14.68 7.98
C ASP A 103 -8.33 13.15 7.97
N ALA A 104 -7.23 12.50 7.60
CA ALA A 104 -7.15 11.05 7.46
C ALA A 104 -7.32 10.32 8.79
N ARG A 105 -6.87 10.95 9.89
CA ARG A 105 -6.84 10.38 11.24
C ARG A 105 -6.11 9.04 11.24
N PHE A 106 -4.85 9.04 10.80
CA PHE A 106 -4.03 7.84 10.78
C PHE A 106 -3.80 7.31 12.20
N ASP A 107 -3.97 6.00 12.38
CA ASP A 107 -3.59 5.29 13.60
C ASP A 107 -2.06 5.11 13.68
N LEU A 108 -1.41 5.07 12.52
CA LEU A 108 0.03 4.99 12.37
C LEU A 108 0.47 5.61 11.03
N LEU A 109 1.57 6.35 11.06
CA LEU A 109 2.28 6.79 9.88
C LEU A 109 3.58 6.00 9.75
N VAL A 110 3.78 5.28 8.66
CA VAL A 110 5.07 4.67 8.31
C VAL A 110 5.82 5.64 7.41
N ALA A 111 7.02 6.04 7.80
CA ALA A 111 7.77 7.03 7.02
C ALA A 111 9.28 6.79 6.99
N ASP A 112 9.98 7.46 6.08
CA ASP A 112 11.45 7.60 6.15
C ASP A 112 11.88 8.28 7.48
N GLU A 113 13.14 8.11 7.88
CA GLU A 113 13.68 8.58 9.16
C GLU A 113 13.54 10.10 9.33
N GLU A 114 13.80 10.85 8.26
CA GLU A 114 13.75 12.31 8.26
C GLU A 114 12.32 12.80 8.52
N SER A 115 11.35 12.19 7.85
CA SER A 115 9.92 12.47 7.99
C SER A 115 9.40 12.01 9.35
N CYS A 116 9.92 10.92 9.92
CA CYS A 116 9.59 10.50 11.28
C CYS A 116 9.94 11.59 12.30
N ALA A 117 11.15 12.17 12.21
CA ALA A 117 11.56 13.26 13.09
C ALA A 117 10.63 14.47 12.94
N ALA A 118 10.28 14.82 11.71
CA ALA A 118 9.42 15.98 11.41
C ALA A 118 7.96 15.81 11.86
N LEU A 119 7.39 14.60 11.81
CA LEU A 119 5.94 14.37 11.96
C LEU A 119 5.54 13.72 13.30
N SER A 120 6.50 13.33 14.14
CA SER A 120 6.27 12.67 15.43
C SER A 120 5.44 13.46 16.44
N HIS A 121 5.35 14.78 16.29
CA HIS A 121 4.52 15.64 17.11
C HIS A 121 3.03 15.63 16.71
N ALA A 122 2.70 15.17 15.49
CA ALA A 122 1.35 15.25 14.92
C ALA A 122 0.64 13.89 14.88
N VAL A 123 1.38 12.79 14.75
CA VAL A 123 0.83 11.43 14.62
C VAL A 123 1.84 10.41 15.13
N LYS A 124 1.38 9.23 15.56
CA LYS A 124 2.26 8.09 15.87
C LYS A 124 3.01 7.69 14.59
N VAL A 125 4.33 7.64 14.65
CA VAL A 125 5.18 7.32 13.48
C VAL A 125 6.00 6.07 13.73
N LEU A 126 6.25 5.32 12.67
CA LEU A 126 7.12 4.14 12.64
C LEU A 126 8.09 4.28 11.45
N PRO A 127 9.41 4.22 11.66
CA PRO A 127 10.35 4.23 10.54
C PRO A 127 10.14 3.04 9.60
N LEU A 128 10.17 3.28 8.29
CA LEU A 128 10.05 2.23 7.28
C LEU A 128 11.19 1.20 7.43
N SER A 129 12.40 1.65 7.76
CA SER A 129 13.54 0.76 8.02
C SER A 129 13.29 -0.24 9.15
N THR A 130 12.48 0.13 10.16
CA THR A 130 12.10 -0.78 11.25
C THR A 130 11.21 -1.92 10.73
N LEU A 131 10.33 -1.64 9.76
CA LEU A 131 9.56 -2.68 9.08
C LEU A 131 10.46 -3.53 8.18
N GLU A 132 11.42 -2.94 7.47
CA GLU A 132 12.30 -3.66 6.55
C GLU A 132 13.26 -4.62 7.26
N GLN A 133 13.72 -4.26 8.45
CA GLN A 133 14.70 -5.02 9.23
C GLN A 133 14.05 -6.04 10.19
N THR A 134 12.72 -6.12 10.21
CA THR A 134 12.03 -6.98 11.17
C THR A 134 12.29 -8.47 10.95
N THR A 135 12.51 -9.17 12.06
CA THR A 135 12.60 -10.63 12.13
C THR A 135 11.38 -11.25 12.84
N ALA A 136 10.33 -10.44 13.07
CA ALA A 136 9.11 -10.90 13.73
C ALA A 136 8.51 -12.11 13.00
N ALA A 137 7.98 -13.06 13.77
CA ALA A 137 7.26 -14.19 13.20
C ALA A 137 5.98 -13.68 12.50
N PRO A 138 5.64 -14.21 11.31
CA PRO A 138 4.38 -13.93 10.64
C PRO A 138 3.16 -14.10 11.54
N VAL A 139 2.15 -13.25 11.34
CA VAL A 139 0.86 -13.32 12.03
C VAL A 139 -0.25 -13.68 11.04
N MET A 140 -1.34 -14.25 11.56
CA MET A 140 -2.53 -14.52 10.75
C MET A 140 -3.07 -13.22 10.14
N ALA A 141 -3.37 -13.27 8.85
CA ALA A 141 -3.99 -12.17 8.13
C ALA A 141 -5.40 -11.90 8.69
N VAL A 142 -5.80 -10.63 8.74
CA VAL A 142 -7.13 -10.22 9.17
C VAL A 142 -7.97 -9.99 7.92
N ARG A 143 -9.00 -10.81 7.72
CA ARG A 143 -9.83 -10.75 6.53
C ARG A 143 -10.76 -9.51 6.57
N PRO A 144 -10.67 -8.58 5.60
CA PRO A 144 -11.61 -7.48 5.46
C PRO A 144 -12.90 -7.97 4.78
N ASP A 145 -13.97 -7.19 4.93
CA ASP A 145 -15.15 -7.29 4.08
C ASP A 145 -14.97 -6.48 2.79
N PRO A 146 -15.66 -6.81 1.68
CA PRO A 146 -15.56 -6.05 0.43
C PRO A 146 -15.89 -4.56 0.59
N ASP A 147 -16.77 -4.21 1.52
CA ASP A 147 -17.19 -2.82 1.79
C ASP A 147 -16.22 -2.06 2.71
N ASP A 148 -15.21 -2.73 3.28
CA ASP A 148 -14.17 -2.07 4.06
C ASP A 148 -13.26 -1.22 3.17
N LEU A 149 -12.76 -0.13 3.75
CA LEU A 149 -11.78 0.74 3.10
C LEU A 149 -10.47 -0.02 2.84
N ALA A 150 -9.98 0.06 1.61
CA ALA A 150 -8.67 -0.45 1.20
C ALA A 150 -7.66 0.67 0.97
N ILE A 151 -8.11 1.80 0.42
CA ILE A 151 -7.28 2.97 0.12
C ILE A 151 -8.07 4.24 0.42
N LEU A 152 -7.42 5.21 1.03
CA LEU A 152 -7.87 6.60 1.06
C LEU A 152 -6.97 7.41 0.13
N GLN A 153 -7.49 7.80 -1.03
CA GLN A 153 -6.75 8.60 -2.00
C GLN A 153 -7.07 10.08 -1.81
N TYR A 154 -6.04 10.92 -1.66
CA TYR A 154 -6.23 12.36 -1.55
C TYR A 154 -6.04 13.03 -2.90
N THR A 155 -7.01 13.86 -3.29
CA THR A 155 -6.97 14.62 -4.53
C THR A 155 -6.60 16.08 -4.24
N SER A 156 -6.07 16.78 -5.25
CA SER A 156 -5.92 18.23 -5.25
C SER A 156 -7.31 18.89 -5.35
N GLY A 157 -8.10 18.79 -4.29
CA GLY A 157 -9.32 19.60 -4.19
C GLY A 157 -8.95 21.07 -4.41
N SER A 158 -9.69 21.77 -5.27
CA SER A 158 -9.53 23.22 -5.52
C SER A 158 -9.73 24.09 -4.27
N THR A 159 -10.25 23.49 -3.20
CA THR A 159 -10.40 24.09 -1.87
C THR A 159 -9.15 23.91 -1.02
N ARG A 160 -8.80 24.88 -0.17
CA ARG A 160 -7.68 24.83 0.79
C ARG A 160 -7.67 23.61 1.75
N ASN A 161 -8.73 22.80 1.76
CA ASN A 161 -8.84 21.58 2.55
C ASN A 161 -8.73 20.33 1.65
N PRO A 162 -7.82 19.39 1.99
CA PRO A 162 -7.71 18.13 1.27
C PRO A 162 -9.00 17.32 1.39
N ARG A 163 -9.41 16.66 0.31
CA ARG A 163 -10.54 15.72 0.31
C ARG A 163 -10.03 14.33 0.00
N SER A 164 -10.45 13.36 0.81
CA SER A 164 -10.22 11.95 0.52
C SER A 164 -11.32 11.40 -0.38
N VAL A 165 -10.90 10.50 -1.27
CA VAL A 165 -11.74 9.60 -2.04
C VAL A 165 -11.58 8.23 -1.40
N PRO A 166 -12.59 7.76 -0.65
CA PRO A 166 -12.57 6.42 -0.08
C PRO A 166 -12.73 5.37 -1.18
N VAL A 167 -11.84 4.38 -1.18
CA VAL A 167 -11.86 3.25 -2.10
C VAL A 167 -11.91 1.96 -1.29
N THR A 168 -12.95 1.17 -1.50
CA THR A 168 -13.15 -0.11 -0.80
C THR A 168 -12.42 -1.26 -1.48
N HIS A 169 -12.27 -2.39 -0.78
CA HIS A 169 -11.76 -3.63 -1.39
C HIS A 169 -12.59 -4.06 -2.61
N GLY A 170 -13.91 -3.98 -2.51
CA GLY A 170 -14.83 -4.30 -3.61
C GLY A 170 -14.69 -3.37 -4.81
N ASN A 171 -14.39 -2.07 -4.59
CA ASN A 171 -14.08 -1.15 -5.69
C ASN A 171 -12.81 -1.55 -6.43
N LEU A 172 -11.75 -1.93 -5.71
CA LEU A 172 -10.48 -2.35 -6.31
C LEU A 172 -10.64 -3.63 -7.13
N ILE A 173 -11.32 -4.64 -6.59
CA ILE A 173 -11.58 -5.89 -7.32
C ILE A 173 -12.45 -5.64 -8.54
N ALA A 174 -13.52 -4.84 -8.42
CA ALA A 174 -14.34 -4.45 -9.56
C ALA A 174 -13.53 -3.77 -10.68
N ASN A 175 -12.58 -2.91 -10.31
CA ASN A 175 -11.71 -2.24 -11.27
C ASN A 175 -10.72 -3.22 -11.92
N LEU A 176 -10.12 -4.13 -11.15
CA LEU A 176 -9.23 -5.16 -11.67
C LEU A 176 -9.95 -6.08 -12.66
N ASP A 177 -11.14 -6.59 -12.29
CA ASP A 177 -11.97 -7.43 -13.16
C ASP A 177 -12.32 -6.70 -14.47
N ALA A 178 -12.62 -5.39 -14.40
CA ALA A 178 -12.93 -4.58 -15.58
C ALA A 178 -11.72 -4.37 -16.49
N ILE A 179 -10.53 -4.17 -15.90
CA ILE A 179 -9.27 -4.10 -16.65
C ILE A 179 -9.04 -5.43 -17.37
N GLU A 180 -9.09 -6.55 -16.66
CA GLU A 180 -8.92 -7.91 -17.21
C GLU A 180 -9.86 -8.19 -18.38
N ALA A 181 -11.14 -7.86 -18.22
CA ALA A 181 -12.15 -8.04 -19.27
C ALA A 181 -11.86 -7.19 -20.52
N THR A 182 -11.22 -6.04 -20.36
CA THR A 182 -10.93 -5.10 -21.46
C THR A 182 -9.67 -5.50 -22.23
N ILE A 183 -8.63 -5.92 -21.53
CA ILE A 183 -7.32 -6.28 -22.12
C ILE A 183 -7.29 -7.71 -22.67
N GLY A 184 -8.22 -8.57 -22.24
CA GLY A 184 -8.33 -9.96 -22.66
C GLY A 184 -7.62 -10.95 -21.71
N SER A 185 -8.10 -12.19 -21.71
CA SER A 185 -7.56 -13.28 -20.89
C SER A 185 -6.08 -13.56 -21.22
N GLY A 186 -5.25 -13.69 -20.19
CA GLY A 186 -3.81 -13.93 -20.31
C GLY A 186 -2.95 -12.66 -20.32
N ALA A 187 -3.53 -11.46 -20.47
CA ALA A 187 -2.77 -10.20 -20.38
C ALA A 187 -2.28 -9.88 -18.95
N LEU A 188 -2.77 -10.60 -17.94
CA LEU A 188 -2.25 -10.61 -16.58
C LEU A 188 -1.47 -11.89 -16.23
N ASP A 189 -1.21 -12.79 -17.18
CA ASP A 189 -0.41 -13.99 -16.92
C ASP A 189 1.04 -13.57 -16.63
N PRO A 190 1.55 -13.82 -15.40
CA PRO A 190 2.90 -13.41 -15.04
C PRO A 190 3.99 -14.14 -15.83
N ALA A 191 3.68 -15.23 -16.54
CA ALA A 191 4.63 -15.90 -17.43
C ALA A 191 4.80 -15.18 -18.79
N THR A 192 3.82 -14.37 -19.20
CA THR A 192 3.80 -13.78 -20.56
C THR A 192 3.58 -12.26 -20.59
N ALA A 193 3.23 -11.65 -19.46
CA ALA A 193 2.92 -10.22 -19.36
C ALA A 193 3.90 -9.47 -18.45
N CYS A 194 4.21 -8.23 -18.82
CA CYS A 194 4.99 -7.29 -18.01
C CYS A 194 4.22 -5.97 -17.91
N TRP A 195 3.99 -5.51 -16.68
CA TRP A 195 3.27 -4.28 -16.38
C TRP A 195 4.23 -3.25 -15.79
N MET A 196 4.20 -2.03 -16.33
CA MET A 196 5.02 -0.93 -15.88
C MET A 196 4.15 0.22 -15.38
N SER A 197 4.34 0.61 -14.12
CA SER A 197 3.83 1.88 -13.61
C SER A 197 4.95 2.92 -13.61
N TRP A 198 4.79 3.98 -14.39
CA TRP A 198 5.68 5.15 -14.36
C TRP A 198 5.09 6.33 -13.57
N LEU A 199 3.84 6.20 -13.11
CA LEU A 199 3.20 7.22 -12.28
C LEU A 199 3.65 7.04 -10.82
N PRO A 200 3.83 8.14 -10.06
CA PRO A 200 4.03 8.06 -8.63
C PRO A 200 2.88 7.28 -7.97
N LEU A 201 3.17 6.57 -6.88
CA LEU A 201 2.13 5.84 -6.14
C LEU A 201 1.15 6.77 -5.39
N TYR A 202 1.42 8.07 -5.38
CA TYR A 202 0.51 9.13 -4.95
C TYR A 202 0.03 9.94 -6.15
N GLN A 203 -1.13 10.59 -6.02
CA GLN A 203 -1.57 11.52 -7.06
C GLN A 203 -0.68 12.77 -7.06
N ASP A 204 -0.10 13.08 -8.21
CA ASP A 204 0.71 14.28 -8.44
C ASP A 204 -0.18 15.53 -8.32
N ARG A 205 0.25 16.49 -7.50
CA ARG A 205 -0.37 17.82 -7.38
C ARG A 205 0.31 18.73 -8.38
N LYS A 206 -0.11 18.67 -9.65
CA LYS A 206 0.12 19.78 -10.57
C LYS A 206 -1.01 20.79 -10.47
#